data_AF-A0AAJ2T6A4-F1
#
_entry.id   AF-A0AAJ2T6A4-F1
#
_cell.length_a   1.000
_cell.length_b   1.000
_cell.length_c   1.000
_cell.angle_alpha   90.00
_cell.angle_beta   90.00
_cell.angle_gamma   90.00
#
_symmetry.space_group_name_H-M   'P 1'
#
loop_
_entity.id
_entity.type
_entity.pdbx_description
1 polymer ?
#
loop_
_entity_poly.entity_id
_entity_poly.type
_entity_poly.pdbx_seq_one_letter_code
_entity_poly.pdbx_strand_id
1 'polypeptide(L)'
;MLNKKRATPWKPGKVISIRLRNGVYVLAQMVRDPYLVFFNHFNEENNWKGVTLKEEDILFCKAVTRQFLRYSPVAIVKEVNPLLDYELPKEWIYSHIGGHPITVSVKGRERQVAGFGRRCSLVLADKDSGQPEDNPLMGLFQAYIIPDIKEQDWERVGQAEHMSIEVFPTLNERLYLCYLYGKNINPEQDISLGKPLLDDYETYVDILTNSPEARRLYLGVHEE
;
A
#
# COMPACT_ATOMS: atom_id res chain seq x y z
N MET A 1 -4.91 -28.50 2.86
CA MET A 1 -3.96 -28.09 1.78
C MET A 1 -4.59 -26.96 0.99
N LEU A 2 -4.13 -25.71 1.14
CA LEU A 2 -4.58 -24.61 0.26
C LEU A 2 -4.17 -24.95 -1.17
N ASN A 3 -5.16 -25.06 -2.07
CA ASN A 3 -4.94 -25.16 -3.50
C ASN A 3 -3.92 -24.07 -3.89
N LYS A 4 -2.76 -24.46 -4.46
CA LYS A 4 -1.71 -23.53 -4.89
C LYS A 4 -2.26 -22.70 -6.07
N LYS A 5 -3.06 -21.68 -5.79
CA LYS A 5 -3.51 -20.70 -6.78
C LYS A 5 -2.25 -20.03 -7.34
N ARG A 6 -2.03 -20.15 -8.64
CA ARG A 6 -0.93 -19.43 -9.32
C ARG A 6 -1.23 -17.94 -9.21
N ALA A 7 -0.22 -17.15 -8.88
CA ALA A 7 -0.36 -15.70 -8.85
C ALA A 7 -0.79 -15.19 -10.23
N THR A 8 -1.65 -14.17 -10.26
CA THR A 8 -2.03 -13.50 -11.52
C THR A 8 -0.77 -13.00 -12.21
N PRO A 9 -0.48 -13.40 -13.46
CA PRO A 9 0.74 -13.00 -14.14
C PRO A 9 0.73 -11.49 -14.37
N TRP A 10 1.86 -10.84 -14.11
CA TRP A 10 2.02 -9.41 -14.29
C TRP A 10 1.89 -9.04 -15.78
N LYS A 11 1.10 -8.00 -16.08
CA LYS A 11 1.02 -7.41 -17.42
C LYS A 11 0.61 -5.94 -17.30
N PRO A 12 1.43 -4.98 -17.75
CA PRO A 12 1.05 -3.57 -17.82
C PRO A 12 -0.31 -3.36 -18.50
N GLY A 13 -1.10 -2.43 -17.97
CA GLY A 13 -2.46 -2.12 -18.41
C GLY A 13 -3.52 -3.15 -17.99
N LYS A 14 -3.17 -4.18 -17.20
CA LYS A 14 -4.17 -5.13 -16.70
C LYS A 14 -4.93 -4.54 -15.51
N VAL A 15 -6.23 -4.36 -15.68
CA VAL A 15 -7.16 -4.01 -14.60
C VAL A 15 -7.57 -5.28 -13.85
N ILE A 16 -7.57 -5.19 -12.54
CA ILE A 16 -7.92 -6.26 -11.62
C ILE A 16 -8.89 -5.73 -10.56
N SER A 17 -9.72 -6.63 -10.02
CA SER A 17 -10.46 -6.38 -8.80
C SER A 17 -9.89 -7.20 -7.66
N ILE A 18 -9.79 -6.59 -6.49
CA ILE A 18 -9.22 -7.19 -5.28
C ILE A 18 -10.30 -7.23 -4.22
N ARG A 19 -10.62 -8.41 -3.71
CA ARG A 19 -11.56 -8.56 -2.60
C ARG A 19 -10.89 -8.17 -1.28
N LEU A 20 -11.54 -7.29 -0.54
CA LEU A 20 -11.18 -6.85 0.80
C LEU A 20 -11.74 -7.83 1.85
N ARG A 21 -11.22 -7.73 3.08
CA ARG A 21 -11.64 -8.61 4.18
C ARG A 21 -13.13 -8.61 4.49
N ASN A 22 -13.83 -7.49 4.25
CA ASN A 22 -15.27 -7.35 4.47
C ASN A 22 -16.12 -7.82 3.27
N GLY A 23 -15.48 -8.33 2.22
CA GLY A 23 -16.16 -8.81 1.02
C GLY A 23 -16.35 -7.76 -0.08
N VAL A 24 -16.12 -6.47 0.19
CA VAL A 24 -16.09 -5.40 -0.82
C VAL A 24 -14.92 -5.62 -1.78
N TYR A 25 -15.05 -5.16 -3.01
CA TYR A 25 -14.01 -5.22 -4.03
C TYR A 25 -13.51 -3.82 -4.36
N VAL A 26 -12.23 -3.70 -4.68
CA VAL A 26 -11.60 -2.46 -5.16
C VAL A 26 -10.93 -2.68 -6.50
N LEU A 27 -11.00 -1.69 -7.41
CA LEU A 27 -10.25 -1.72 -8.66
C LEU A 27 -8.79 -1.31 -8.46
N ALA A 28 -7.91 -2.03 -9.14
CA ALA A 28 -6.51 -1.69 -9.27
C ALA A 28 -6.01 -1.98 -10.69
N GLN A 29 -4.91 -1.34 -11.09
CA GLN A 29 -4.27 -1.53 -12.37
C GLN A 29 -2.79 -1.85 -12.20
N MET A 30 -2.32 -2.88 -12.90
CA MET A 30 -0.91 -3.14 -13.10
C MET A 30 -0.35 -2.11 -14.07
N VAL A 31 0.50 -1.20 -13.61
CA VAL A 31 1.13 -0.18 -14.47
C VAL A 31 2.51 -0.64 -14.91
N ARG A 32 3.37 -1.03 -13.97
CA ARG A 32 4.73 -1.49 -14.23
C ARG A 32 5.17 -2.39 -13.09
N ASP A 33 5.86 -3.50 -13.34
CA ASP A 33 6.24 -4.41 -12.25
C ASP A 33 7.20 -3.70 -11.27
N PRO A 34 6.97 -3.75 -9.95
CA PRO A 34 5.89 -4.40 -9.20
C PRO A 34 4.77 -3.45 -8.70
N TYR A 35 4.55 -2.31 -9.36
CA TYR A 35 3.64 -1.22 -8.98
C TYR A 35 2.19 -1.40 -9.44
N LEU A 36 1.27 -1.34 -8.48
CA LEU A 36 -0.17 -1.23 -8.70
C LEU A 36 -0.64 0.19 -8.40
N VAL A 37 -1.55 0.70 -9.24
CA VAL A 37 -2.38 1.87 -8.93
C VAL A 37 -3.71 1.39 -8.40
N PHE A 38 -4.16 1.94 -7.28
CA PHE A 38 -5.44 1.63 -6.66
C PHE A 38 -6.39 2.81 -6.84
N PHE A 39 -7.64 2.53 -7.21
CA PHE A 39 -8.63 3.56 -7.48
C PHE A 39 -9.72 3.57 -6.41
N ASN A 40 -10.33 4.73 -6.20
CA ASN A 40 -11.46 4.96 -5.31
C ASN A 40 -12.77 4.43 -5.92
N HIS A 41 -12.72 3.22 -6.48
CA HIS A 41 -13.83 2.49 -7.07
C HIS A 41 -14.04 1.23 -6.27
N PHE A 42 -15.01 1.29 -5.34
CA PHE A 42 -15.40 0.18 -4.48
C PHE A 42 -16.77 -0.36 -4.88
N ASN A 43 -16.94 -1.68 -4.82
CA ASN A 43 -18.19 -2.34 -5.21
C ASN A 43 -18.42 -3.62 -4.40
N GLU A 44 -19.63 -3.87 -3.93
CA GLU A 44 -19.96 -5.07 -3.14
C GLU A 44 -20.19 -6.31 -4.00
N GLU A 45 -20.63 -6.13 -5.25
CA GLU A 45 -21.03 -7.20 -6.17
C GLU A 45 -19.92 -7.62 -7.13
N ASN A 46 -18.77 -6.94 -7.12
CA ASN A 46 -17.69 -7.06 -8.11
C ASN A 46 -18.16 -6.81 -9.57
N ASN A 47 -19.10 -5.88 -9.76
CA ASN A 47 -19.61 -5.49 -11.07
C ASN A 47 -19.12 -4.09 -11.46
N TRP A 48 -18.41 -4.00 -12.59
CA TRP A 48 -17.71 -2.79 -13.02
C TRP A 48 -18.26 -2.17 -14.31
N LYS A 49 -19.48 -2.55 -14.71
CA LYS A 49 -20.09 -2.04 -15.94
C LYS A 49 -20.25 -0.52 -15.89
N GLY A 50 -19.69 0.17 -16.89
CA GLY A 50 -19.79 1.62 -17.02
C GLY A 50 -18.77 2.41 -16.18
N VAL A 51 -17.92 1.74 -15.41
CA VAL A 51 -16.83 2.40 -14.69
C VAL A 51 -15.75 2.85 -15.69
N THR A 52 -15.30 4.09 -15.52
CA THR A 52 -14.17 4.67 -16.27
C THR A 52 -13.11 5.07 -15.28
N LEU A 53 -11.88 4.60 -15.46
CA LEU A 53 -10.76 4.95 -14.60
C LEU A 53 -10.21 6.33 -14.99
N LYS A 54 -9.92 7.15 -13.99
CA LYS A 54 -9.35 8.48 -14.16
C LYS A 54 -8.29 8.77 -13.11
N GLU A 55 -7.45 9.76 -13.35
CA GLU A 55 -6.39 10.15 -12.42
C GLU A 55 -6.96 10.72 -11.12
N GLU A 56 -8.05 11.47 -11.17
CA GLU A 56 -8.71 12.02 -9.97
C GLU A 56 -9.27 10.94 -9.03
N ASP A 57 -9.45 9.71 -9.53
CA ASP A 57 -9.93 8.58 -8.75
C ASP A 57 -8.79 7.80 -8.09
N ILE A 58 -7.52 8.13 -8.33
CA ILE A 58 -6.39 7.39 -7.79
C ILE A 58 -6.29 7.61 -6.28
N LEU A 59 -6.29 6.52 -5.52
CA LEU A 59 -6.00 6.53 -4.09
C LEU A 59 -4.49 6.66 -3.86
N PHE A 60 -3.71 5.75 -4.45
CA PHE A 60 -2.25 5.72 -4.35
C PHE A 60 -1.65 4.72 -5.36
N CYS A 61 -0.34 4.82 -5.57
CA CYS A 61 0.46 3.87 -6.34
C CYS A 61 1.54 3.24 -5.48
N LYS A 62 1.61 1.91 -5.44
CA LYS A 62 2.51 1.19 -4.52
C LYS A 62 3.09 -0.07 -5.13
N ALA A 63 4.36 -0.32 -4.84
CA ALA A 63 5.02 -1.58 -5.14
C ALA A 63 4.43 -2.69 -4.25
N VAL A 64 4.11 -3.84 -4.82
CA VAL A 64 3.57 -5.00 -4.08
C VAL A 64 4.41 -6.25 -4.27
N THR A 65 4.47 -7.10 -3.25
CA THR A 65 5.13 -8.39 -3.39
C THR A 65 4.34 -9.34 -4.30
N ARG A 66 5.03 -10.30 -4.95
CA ARG A 66 4.35 -11.39 -5.67
C ARG A 66 3.42 -12.21 -4.76
N GLN A 67 3.72 -12.27 -3.46
CA GLN A 67 2.90 -12.93 -2.46
C GLN A 67 1.56 -12.21 -2.27
N PHE A 68 1.53 -10.87 -2.32
CA PHE A 68 0.29 -10.11 -2.24
C PHE A 68 -0.72 -10.57 -3.30
N LEU A 69 -0.32 -10.65 -4.59
CA LEU A 69 -1.18 -11.13 -5.68
C LEU A 69 -1.56 -12.62 -5.56
N ARG A 70 -0.79 -13.41 -4.82
CA ARG A 70 -1.05 -14.84 -4.61
C ARG A 70 -2.07 -15.07 -3.50
N TYR A 71 -1.97 -14.32 -2.41
CA TYR A 71 -2.84 -14.47 -1.23
C TYR A 71 -4.10 -13.62 -1.31
N SER A 72 -4.06 -12.50 -2.03
CA SER A 72 -5.25 -11.68 -2.25
C SER A 72 -6.26 -12.40 -3.17
N PRO A 73 -7.56 -12.35 -2.87
CA PRO A 73 -8.58 -12.81 -3.80
C PRO A 73 -8.72 -11.81 -4.96
N VAL A 74 -8.01 -12.08 -6.05
CA VAL A 74 -7.98 -11.23 -7.26
C VAL A 74 -8.78 -11.84 -8.41
N ALA A 75 -9.50 -11.00 -9.15
CA ALA A 75 -10.09 -11.31 -10.46
C ALA A 75 -9.61 -10.32 -11.53
N ILE A 76 -9.59 -10.74 -12.80
CA ILE A 76 -9.28 -9.85 -13.94
C ILE A 76 -10.57 -9.18 -14.39
N VAL A 77 -10.53 -7.86 -14.56
CA VAL A 77 -11.66 -7.05 -15.05
C VAL A 77 -11.36 -6.69 -16.49
N LYS A 78 -12.21 -7.14 -17.43
CA LYS A 78 -11.97 -6.96 -18.88
C LYS A 78 -12.81 -5.85 -19.49
N GLU A 79 -13.90 -5.50 -18.82
CA GLU A 79 -14.90 -4.53 -19.23
C GLU A 79 -14.51 -3.09 -18.88
N VAL A 80 -13.48 -2.90 -18.06
CA VAL A 80 -12.94 -1.58 -17.69
C VAL A 80 -11.68 -1.34 -18.50
N ASN A 81 -11.66 -0.21 -19.22
CA ASN A 81 -10.46 0.23 -19.93
C ASN A 81 -9.40 0.70 -18.92
N PRO A 82 -8.13 0.32 -19.10
CA PRO A 82 -7.06 0.82 -18.25
C PRO A 82 -6.86 2.32 -18.43
N LEU A 83 -6.41 2.98 -17.37
CA LEU A 83 -5.84 4.31 -17.46
C LEU A 83 -4.58 4.24 -18.34
N LEU A 84 -4.56 5.04 -19.40
CA LEU A 84 -3.43 5.11 -20.33
C LEU A 84 -2.41 6.13 -19.83
N ASP A 85 -1.15 5.93 -20.23
CA ASP A 85 -0.06 6.90 -20.05
C ASP A 85 0.20 7.34 -18.60
N TYR A 86 -0.18 6.51 -17.63
CA TYR A 86 0.13 6.76 -16.22
C TYR A 86 1.64 6.69 -15.96
N GLU A 87 2.20 7.79 -15.47
CA GLU A 87 3.59 7.87 -15.02
C GLU A 87 3.69 7.61 -13.51
N LEU A 88 4.72 6.87 -13.08
CA LEU A 88 4.92 6.67 -11.65
C LEU A 88 5.28 7.99 -10.96
N PRO A 89 4.87 8.16 -9.68
CA PRO A 89 5.32 9.30 -8.89
C PRO A 89 6.84 9.40 -8.89
N LYS A 90 7.36 10.63 -8.93
CA LYS A 90 8.80 10.89 -8.78
C LYS A 90 9.21 11.17 -7.35
N GLU A 91 8.28 11.52 -6.47
CA GLU A 91 8.56 11.78 -5.06
C GLU A 91 8.15 10.60 -4.18
N TRP A 92 9.07 10.17 -3.32
CA TRP A 92 8.89 9.00 -2.45
C TRP A 92 9.42 9.27 -1.06
N ILE A 93 8.89 8.54 -0.07
CA ILE A 93 9.42 8.55 1.29
C ILE A 93 10.47 7.44 1.42
N TYR A 94 11.70 7.85 1.70
CA TYR A 94 12.81 6.96 2.00
C TYR A 94 12.98 6.80 3.52
N SER A 95 12.75 5.59 4.02
CA SER A 95 13.12 5.20 5.38
C SER A 95 14.61 4.80 5.40
N HIS A 96 15.38 5.47 6.26
CA HIS A 96 16.82 5.18 6.37
C HIS A 96 17.06 3.76 6.89
N ILE A 97 18.28 3.23 6.69
CA ILE A 97 18.62 1.88 7.14
C ILE A 97 18.61 1.81 8.68
N GLY A 98 18.05 0.72 9.22
CA GLY A 98 18.10 0.37 10.64
C GLY A 98 16.71 0.14 11.25
N GLY A 99 16.52 -1.00 11.91
CA GLY A 99 15.29 -1.31 12.63
C GLY A 99 15.25 -0.61 14.00
N HIS A 100 14.05 -0.21 14.43
CA HIS A 100 13.81 0.26 15.79
C HIS A 100 12.36 -0.02 16.21
N PRO A 101 12.08 -0.27 17.50
CA PRO A 101 10.70 -0.34 17.96
C PRO A 101 10.06 1.05 17.91
N ILE A 102 8.81 1.12 17.45
CA ILE A 102 7.95 2.31 17.54
C ILE A 102 6.82 1.97 18.51
N THR A 103 6.66 2.79 19.55
CA THR A 103 5.48 2.70 20.43
C THR A 103 4.34 3.46 19.79
N VAL A 104 3.23 2.78 19.57
CA VAL A 104 1.99 3.35 19.03
C VAL A 104 0.87 3.20 20.04
N SER A 105 -0.07 4.16 20.07
CA SER A 105 -1.27 4.10 20.91
C SER A 105 -2.52 4.18 20.04
N VAL A 106 -3.39 3.18 20.17
CA VAL A 106 -4.69 3.09 19.47
C VAL A 106 -5.74 2.69 20.50
N LYS A 107 -6.88 3.38 20.56
CA LYS A 107 -7.92 3.14 21.58
C LYS A 107 -7.39 3.14 23.02
N GLY A 108 -6.37 3.97 23.30
CA GLY A 108 -5.72 4.07 24.61
C GLY A 108 -4.85 2.86 24.99
N ARG A 109 -4.55 1.96 24.06
CA ARG A 109 -3.67 0.80 24.27
C ARG A 109 -2.35 1.02 23.57
N GLU A 110 -1.26 0.93 24.33
CA GLU A 110 0.09 1.01 23.77
C GLU A 110 0.56 -0.35 23.24
N ARG A 111 1.20 -0.33 22.07
CA ARG A 111 1.80 -1.48 21.42
C ARG A 111 3.15 -1.10 20.84
N GLN A 112 4.07 -2.06 20.77
CA GLN A 112 5.32 -1.88 20.03
C GLN A 112 5.21 -2.55 18.67
N VAL A 113 5.50 -1.79 17.61
CA VAL A 113 5.61 -2.28 16.24
C VAL A 113 7.05 -2.15 15.76
N ALA A 114 7.45 -2.99 14.81
CA ALA A 114 8.74 -2.87 14.18
C ALA A 114 8.73 -1.67 13.20
N GLY A 115 9.55 -0.66 13.49
CA GLY A 115 9.81 0.48 12.62
C GLY A 115 11.07 0.28 11.79
N PHE A 116 11.07 0.83 10.58
CA PHE A 116 12.22 0.87 9.69
C PHE A 116 12.69 2.30 9.52
N GLY A 117 13.97 2.55 9.79
CA GLY A 117 14.59 3.85 9.72
C GLY A 117 14.14 4.79 10.82
N ARG A 118 15.07 5.24 11.66
CA ARG A 118 14.79 6.27 12.69
C ARG A 118 14.45 7.65 12.11
N ARG A 119 14.56 7.79 10.80
CA ARG A 119 14.37 9.01 10.04
C ARG A 119 13.75 8.65 8.70
N CYS A 120 12.82 9.48 8.27
CA CYS A 120 12.25 9.46 6.94
C CYS A 120 12.68 10.71 6.18
N SER A 121 12.93 10.56 4.88
CA SER A 121 13.24 11.66 3.97
C SER A 121 12.28 11.65 2.79
N LEU A 122 11.91 12.84 2.28
CA LEU A 122 11.30 12.94 0.96
C LEU A 122 12.42 12.98 -0.08
N VAL A 123 12.35 12.11 -1.07
CA VAL A 123 13.38 11.96 -2.11
C VAL A 123 12.76 11.99 -3.50
N LEU A 124 13.55 12.47 -4.47
CA LEU A 124 13.26 12.36 -5.89
C LEU A 124 13.84 11.04 -6.40
N ALA A 125 13.03 10.16 -6.99
CA ALA A 125 13.48 8.90 -7.57
C ALA A 125 12.79 8.64 -8.92
N ASP A 126 13.58 8.29 -9.94
CA ASP A 126 13.00 7.78 -11.17
C ASP A 126 12.71 6.31 -11.01
N LYS A 127 11.44 6.00 -10.75
CA LYS A 127 11.03 4.62 -10.73
C LYS A 127 10.83 4.11 -12.14
N ASP A 128 10.24 4.84 -13.08
CA ASP A 128 9.77 4.34 -14.40
C ASP A 128 10.81 3.60 -15.22
N SER A 129 12.05 4.12 -15.32
CA SER A 129 13.11 3.45 -16.07
C SER A 129 13.49 2.09 -15.47
N GLY A 130 13.37 1.97 -14.15
CA GLY A 130 13.79 0.79 -13.39
C GLY A 130 15.30 0.61 -13.32
N GLN A 131 16.08 1.56 -13.84
CA GLN A 131 17.53 1.47 -13.91
C GLN A 131 18.19 2.13 -12.70
N PRO A 132 19.18 1.47 -12.05
CA PRO A 132 19.92 2.07 -10.95
C PRO A 132 20.71 3.33 -11.34
N GLU A 133 21.20 3.43 -12.58
CA GLU A 133 21.96 4.58 -13.08
C GLU A 133 21.16 5.89 -13.08
N ASP A 134 19.84 5.81 -13.27
CA ASP A 134 18.93 6.96 -13.16
C ASP A 134 18.68 7.38 -11.70
N ASN A 135 19.23 6.62 -10.74
CA ASN A 135 19.08 6.79 -9.30
C ASN A 135 20.46 6.72 -8.60
N PRO A 136 21.37 7.68 -8.83
CA PRO A 136 22.78 7.58 -8.45
C PRO A 136 23.02 7.46 -6.93
N LEU A 137 22.10 7.90 -6.07
CA LEU A 137 22.25 7.77 -4.62
C LEU A 137 21.88 6.35 -4.19
N MET A 138 22.93 5.55 -3.95
CA MET A 138 22.84 4.14 -3.54
C MET A 138 22.09 3.24 -4.55
N GLY A 139 21.85 3.70 -5.79
CA GLY A 139 20.97 3.01 -6.74
C GLY A 139 19.48 3.15 -6.40
N LEU A 140 19.10 4.04 -5.47
CA LEU A 140 17.76 4.11 -4.90
C LEU A 140 16.99 5.36 -5.34
N PHE A 141 17.63 6.53 -5.33
CA PHE A 141 17.03 7.82 -5.66
C PHE A 141 18.06 8.82 -6.20
N GLN A 142 17.60 9.97 -6.69
CA GLN A 142 18.39 11.02 -7.33
C GLN A 142 18.83 12.11 -6.35
N ALA A 143 17.91 12.58 -5.50
CA ALA A 143 18.17 13.69 -4.60
C ALA A 143 17.27 13.64 -3.36
N TYR A 144 17.73 14.26 -2.28
CA TYR A 144 16.87 14.61 -1.14
C TYR A 144 16.10 15.90 -1.45
N ILE A 145 14.78 15.86 -1.25
CA ILE A 145 13.92 17.04 -1.27
C ILE A 145 13.78 17.56 0.17
N ILE A 146 13.43 16.66 1.09
CA ILE A 146 13.39 16.92 2.54
C ILE A 146 14.27 15.86 3.22
N PRO A 147 15.47 16.22 3.72
CA PRO A 147 16.40 15.25 4.29
C PRO A 147 15.91 14.59 5.59
N ASP A 148 15.05 15.26 6.36
CA ASP A 148 14.52 14.77 7.64
C ASP A 148 13.11 15.33 7.83
N ILE A 149 12.09 14.52 7.52
CA ILE A 149 10.68 14.92 7.58
C ILE A 149 10.30 15.17 9.04
N LYS A 150 9.76 16.36 9.31
CA LYS A 150 9.21 16.77 10.61
C LYS A 150 7.70 17.01 10.53
N GLU A 151 7.10 17.31 11.67
CA GLU A 151 5.66 17.58 11.80
C GLU A 151 5.17 18.67 10.84
N GLN A 152 5.94 19.75 10.70
CA GLN A 152 5.66 20.84 9.76
C GLN A 152 5.60 20.42 8.28
N ASP A 153 6.18 19.26 7.94
CA ASP A 153 6.24 18.74 6.57
C ASP A 153 5.11 17.74 6.26
N TRP A 154 4.29 17.36 7.26
CA TRP A 154 3.28 16.29 7.12
C TRP A 154 2.28 16.55 5.99
N GLU A 155 1.85 17.80 5.79
CA GLU A 155 0.96 18.18 4.69
C GLU A 155 1.66 17.97 3.34
N ARG A 156 2.92 18.41 3.21
CA ARG A 156 3.71 18.34 1.98
C ARG A 156 3.98 16.90 1.53
N VAL A 157 4.14 15.98 2.48
CA VAL A 157 4.43 14.56 2.20
C VAL A 157 3.19 13.67 2.22
N GLY A 158 2.00 14.23 2.48
CA GLY A 158 0.78 13.44 2.71
C GLY A 158 0.38 12.54 1.54
N GLN A 159 0.74 12.90 0.31
CA GLN A 159 0.49 12.09 -0.90
C GLN A 159 1.68 11.21 -1.32
N ALA A 160 2.83 11.35 -0.68
CA ALA A 160 4.02 10.58 -1.04
C ALA A 160 3.99 9.18 -0.42
N GLU A 161 4.28 8.16 -1.23
CA GLU A 161 4.34 6.78 -0.76
C GLU A 161 5.75 6.40 -0.30
N HIS A 162 5.83 5.53 0.71
CA HIS A 162 7.11 4.93 1.08
C HIS A 162 7.68 4.09 -0.06
N MET A 163 9.00 4.09 -0.21
CA MET A 163 9.74 3.22 -1.15
C MET A 163 9.67 1.73 -0.79
N SER A 164 9.06 1.39 0.35
CA SER A 164 8.79 0.02 0.79
C SER A 164 7.86 -0.72 -0.19
N ILE A 165 7.94 -2.04 -0.13
CA ILE A 165 7.09 -2.94 -0.91
C ILE A 165 6.02 -3.50 0.02
N GLU A 166 4.76 -3.37 -0.37
CA GLU A 166 3.63 -3.84 0.41
C GLU A 166 3.40 -5.36 0.32
N VAL A 167 2.83 -5.89 1.40
CA VAL A 167 2.53 -7.31 1.55
C VAL A 167 1.05 -7.50 1.89
N PHE A 168 0.59 -8.74 1.75
CA PHE A 168 -0.62 -9.17 2.43
C PHE A 168 -0.24 -9.56 3.87
N PRO A 169 -0.97 -9.13 4.91
CA PRO A 169 -2.29 -8.51 4.86
C PRO A 169 -2.36 -6.98 5.02
N THR A 170 -1.25 -6.29 5.31
CA THR A 170 -1.23 -4.83 5.58
C THR A 170 -1.90 -4.01 4.49
N LEU A 171 -1.59 -4.29 3.22
CA LEU A 171 -2.20 -3.56 2.11
C LEU A 171 -3.70 -3.82 1.95
N ASN A 172 -4.18 -5.03 2.26
CA ASN A 172 -5.62 -5.30 2.21
C ASN A 172 -6.37 -4.53 3.31
N GLU A 173 -5.78 -4.44 4.51
CA GLU A 173 -6.35 -3.63 5.60
C GLU A 173 -6.32 -2.13 5.26
N ARG A 174 -5.21 -1.64 4.67
CA ARG A 174 -5.13 -0.26 4.19
C ARG A 174 -6.23 0.07 3.17
N LEU A 175 -6.48 -0.82 2.21
CA LEU A 175 -7.54 -0.64 1.22
C LEU A 175 -8.93 -0.66 1.85
N TYR A 176 -9.15 -1.49 2.88
CA TYR A 176 -10.38 -1.45 3.68
C TYR A 176 -10.56 -0.12 4.41
N LEU A 177 -9.50 0.43 4.99
CA LEU A 177 -9.56 1.77 5.60
C LEU A 177 -9.85 2.85 4.54
N CYS A 178 -9.27 2.75 3.34
CA CYS A 178 -9.60 3.66 2.25
C CYS A 178 -11.08 3.58 1.86
N TYR A 179 -11.66 2.38 1.83
CA TYR A 179 -13.10 2.17 1.63
C TYR A 179 -13.93 2.85 2.72
N LEU A 180 -13.60 2.65 4.00
CA LEU A 180 -14.33 3.23 5.12
C LEU A 180 -14.35 4.76 5.10
N TYR A 181 -13.23 5.38 4.72
CA TYR A 181 -13.06 6.83 4.75
C TYR A 181 -13.33 7.50 3.40
N GLY A 182 -13.53 6.73 2.32
CA GLY A 182 -13.75 7.23 0.96
C GLY A 182 -12.58 8.00 0.35
N LYS A 183 -11.37 7.85 0.90
CA LYS A 183 -10.15 8.58 0.50
C LYS A 183 -8.89 7.76 0.81
N ASN A 184 -7.73 8.22 0.33
CA ASN A 184 -6.45 7.61 0.70
C ASN A 184 -6.21 7.71 2.22
N ILE A 185 -5.96 6.57 2.83
CA ILE A 185 -5.55 6.39 4.22
C ILE A 185 -4.24 5.60 4.20
N ASN A 186 -3.23 6.04 4.96
CA ASN A 186 -1.89 5.46 4.93
C ASN A 186 -1.31 5.21 6.35
N PRO A 187 -1.70 4.09 6.99
CA PRO A 187 -1.23 3.77 8.34
C PRO A 187 0.30 3.57 8.42
N GLU A 188 0.94 3.02 7.38
CA GLU A 188 2.41 2.88 7.32
C GLU A 188 3.08 4.25 7.46
N GLN A 189 2.60 5.24 6.70
CA GLN A 189 3.14 6.58 6.74
C GLN A 189 2.89 7.26 8.09
N ASP A 190 1.67 7.17 8.60
CA ASP A 190 1.30 7.82 9.86
C ASP A 190 2.12 7.27 11.04
N ILE A 191 2.32 5.95 11.10
CA ILE A 191 3.19 5.30 12.10
C ILE A 191 4.64 5.76 11.94
N SER A 192 5.18 5.73 10.71
CA SER A 192 6.60 6.02 10.45
C SER A 192 6.95 7.49 10.70
N LEU A 193 5.98 8.40 10.53
CA LEU A 193 6.13 9.83 10.80
C LEU A 193 5.72 10.22 12.22
N GLY A 194 5.24 9.28 13.04
CA GLY A 194 4.81 9.53 14.42
C GLY A 194 3.55 10.39 14.53
N LYS A 195 2.64 10.32 13.55
CA LYS A 195 1.36 11.03 13.60
C LYS A 195 0.41 10.39 14.63
N PRO A 196 -0.55 11.16 15.17
CA PRO A 196 -1.67 10.59 15.90
C PRO A 196 -2.41 9.55 15.05
N LEU A 197 -2.65 8.36 15.63
CA LEU A 197 -3.29 7.26 14.91
C LEU A 197 -4.81 7.28 15.13
N LEU A 198 -5.55 6.88 14.09
CA LEU A 198 -6.99 6.69 14.18
C LEU A 198 -7.31 5.40 14.92
N ASP A 199 -8.41 5.38 15.68
CA ASP A 199 -8.89 4.20 16.39
C ASP A 199 -9.18 3.00 15.45
N ASP A 200 -9.53 3.27 14.19
CA ASP A 200 -9.75 2.24 13.18
C ASP A 200 -8.46 1.56 12.71
N TYR A 201 -7.28 2.08 13.06
CA TYR A 201 -6.00 1.43 12.74
C TYR A 201 -5.71 0.21 13.62
N GLU A 202 -6.59 -0.11 14.58
CA GLU A 202 -6.45 -1.24 15.51
C GLU A 202 -6.07 -2.54 14.79
N THR A 203 -6.81 -2.90 13.73
CA THR A 203 -6.55 -4.13 12.96
C THR A 203 -5.24 -4.05 12.17
N TYR A 204 -4.86 -2.87 11.67
CA TYR A 204 -3.58 -2.69 10.99
C TYR A 204 -2.40 -2.89 11.96
N VAL A 205 -2.49 -2.32 13.16
CA VAL A 205 -1.47 -2.50 14.21
C VAL A 205 -1.43 -3.95 14.69
N ASP A 206 -2.60 -4.59 14.86
CA ASP A 206 -2.71 -6.01 15.20
C ASP A 206 -1.97 -6.90 14.18
N ILE A 207 -2.07 -6.60 12.88
CA ILE A 207 -1.30 -7.28 11.82
C ILE A 207 0.21 -7.10 12.05
N LEU A 208 0.68 -5.89 12.32
CA LEU A 208 2.11 -5.61 12.54
C LEU A 208 2.66 -6.31 13.78
N THR A 209 1.84 -6.46 14.82
CA THR A 209 2.18 -7.20 16.04
C THR A 209 1.93 -8.71 15.94
N ASN A 210 1.42 -9.17 14.79
CA ASN A 210 1.12 -10.57 14.52
C ASN A 210 0.12 -11.18 15.54
N SER A 211 -0.93 -10.43 15.89
CA SER A 211 -1.92 -10.84 16.89
C SER A 211 -2.76 -12.05 16.44
N PRO A 212 -3.30 -12.85 17.38
CA PRO A 212 -4.22 -13.95 17.05
C PRO A 212 -5.43 -13.51 16.22
N GLU A 213 -5.99 -12.35 16.51
CA GLU A 213 -7.13 -11.76 15.81
C GLU A 213 -6.80 -11.50 14.34
N ALA A 214 -5.66 -10.87 14.07
CA ALA A 214 -5.20 -10.60 12.70
C ALA A 214 -4.92 -11.90 11.93
N ARG A 215 -4.32 -12.91 12.60
CA ARG A 215 -4.09 -14.23 11.99
C ARG A 215 -5.40 -14.92 11.63
N ARG A 216 -6.41 -14.90 12.50
CA ARG A 216 -7.74 -15.47 12.19
C ARG A 216 -8.39 -14.76 11.02
N LEU A 217 -8.32 -13.43 11.01
CA LEU A 217 -8.95 -12.59 9.99
C LEU A 217 -8.34 -12.79 8.59
N TYR A 218 -7.01 -12.89 8.50
CA TYR A 218 -6.30 -12.86 7.22
C TYR A 218 -5.62 -14.17 6.81
N LEU A 219 -5.20 -15.00 7.77
CA LEU A 219 -4.48 -16.24 7.50
C LEU A 219 -5.36 -17.49 7.69
N GLY A 220 -6.59 -17.34 8.21
CA GLY A 220 -7.57 -18.42 8.33
C GLY A 220 -7.07 -19.60 9.17
N VAL A 221 -6.19 -19.35 10.15
CA VAL A 221 -5.68 -20.41 11.02
C VAL A 221 -6.81 -20.82 11.98
N HIS A 222 -7.45 -21.95 11.66
CA HIS A 222 -8.18 -22.73 12.65
C HIS A 222 -7.14 -23.30 13.63
N GLU A 223 -7.35 -23.10 14.92
CA GLU A 223 -6.65 -23.84 15.97
C GLU A 223 -6.82 -25.34 15.68
N GLU A 224 -5.70 -26.07 15.66
CA GLU A 224 -5.69 -27.54 15.61
C GLU A 224 -6.31 -28.14 16.87
#